data_AF-A0A1V6JT76-F1
#
_entry.id   AF-A0A1V6JT76-F1
#
_cell.length_a   1.000
_cell.length_b   1.000
_cell.length_c   1.000
_cell.angle_alpha   90.00
_cell.angle_beta   90.00
_cell.angle_gamma   90.00
#
_symmetry.space_group_name_H-M   'P 1'
#
loop_
_entity.id
_entity.type
_entity.pdbx_description
1 polymer ?
#
loop_
_entity_poly.entity_id
_entity_poly.type
_entity_poly.pdbx_seq_one_letter_code
_entity_poly.pdbx_strand_id
1 'polypeptide(L)'
;MCSITLDALLLRRGIPLNPIGGGVVEIEARVPRRFTSMILYRDTTLDPLEVLISQETTSILDVMHHGNGSILANIRECHMEAEPLVGTVLDELAAIGFSGVLDVGAPNAPLLGVPVSPQYVGVAMVGGTNAMAAVREAGKPIVTRALKGVIDIREMGYLEDY
;
A
#
# COMPACT_ATOMS: atom_id res chain seq x y z
N MET A 1 3.97 -9.70 3.36
CA MET A 1 4.14 -8.65 4.40
C MET A 1 3.01 -7.64 4.24
N CYS A 2 2.41 -7.17 5.33
CA CYS A 2 1.29 -6.22 5.27
C CYS A 2 1.78 -4.80 5.53
N SER A 3 1.02 -3.81 5.08
CA SER A 3 1.34 -2.40 5.31
C SER A 3 1.38 -2.05 6.81
N ILE A 4 0.65 -2.77 7.68
CA ILE A 4 0.73 -2.61 9.14
C ILE A 4 2.12 -2.87 9.73
N THR A 5 2.97 -3.65 9.03
CA THR A 5 4.38 -3.81 9.43
C THR A 5 5.13 -2.49 9.32
N LEU A 6 4.85 -1.67 8.30
CA LEU A 6 5.44 -0.33 8.18
C LEU A 6 4.89 0.61 9.26
N ASP A 7 3.60 0.52 9.60
CA ASP A 7 3.04 1.33 10.69
C ASP A 7 3.77 1.09 11.99
N ALA A 8 4.08 -0.17 12.31
CA ALA A 8 4.82 -0.50 13.51
C ALA A 8 6.26 0.07 13.51
N LEU A 9 6.92 0.10 12.35
CA LEU A 9 8.26 0.67 12.20
C LEU A 9 8.24 2.18 12.38
N LEU A 10 7.31 2.88 11.72
CA LEU A 10 7.14 4.32 11.82
C LEU A 10 6.71 4.73 13.23
N LEU A 11 5.78 3.99 13.86
CA LEU A 11 5.35 4.23 15.24
C LEU A 11 6.51 4.10 16.23
N ARG A 12 7.39 3.12 16.05
CA ARG A 12 8.61 2.97 16.86
C ARG A 12 9.59 4.14 16.72
N ARG A 13 9.53 4.86 15.60
CA ARG A 13 10.29 6.09 15.37
C ARG A 13 9.55 7.35 15.87
N GLY A 14 8.38 7.20 16.50
CA GLY A 14 7.60 8.32 17.03
C GLY A 14 6.64 8.94 16.01
N ILE A 15 6.34 8.23 14.91
CA ILE A 15 5.45 8.71 13.85
C ILE A 15 4.12 7.93 13.94
N PRO A 16 3.07 8.48 14.56
CA PRO A 16 1.76 7.85 14.52
C PRO A 16 1.12 8.04 13.13
N LEU A 17 0.60 6.96 12.56
CA LEU A 17 -0.17 6.99 11.31
C LEU A 17 -1.61 6.59 11.56
N ASN A 18 -2.52 7.28 10.89
CA ASN A 18 -3.94 7.00 10.85
C ASN A 18 -4.29 6.37 9.50
N PRO A 19 -4.74 5.10 9.46
CA PRO A 19 -5.23 4.49 8.22
C PRO A 19 -6.52 5.18 7.75
N ILE A 20 -6.57 5.57 6.47
CA ILE A 20 -7.75 6.17 5.85
C ILE A 20 -8.60 5.08 5.20
N GLY A 21 -8.00 4.28 4.31
CA GLY A 21 -8.72 3.27 3.54
C GLY A 21 -7.83 2.45 2.60
N GLY A 22 -8.47 1.56 1.86
CA GLY A 22 -7.85 0.77 0.78
C GLY A 22 -8.65 0.91 -0.50
N GLY A 23 -7.96 0.88 -1.64
CA GLY A 23 -8.56 1.19 -2.93
C GLY A 23 -7.77 0.67 -4.12
N VAL A 24 -8.37 0.84 -5.30
CA VAL A 24 -7.73 0.55 -6.59
C VAL A 24 -7.04 1.81 -7.07
N VAL A 25 -5.75 1.71 -7.42
CA VAL A 25 -4.95 2.79 -7.98
C VAL A 25 -4.67 2.53 -9.44
N GLU A 26 -4.95 3.53 -10.27
CA GLU A 26 -4.61 3.57 -11.68
C GLU A 26 -3.10 3.87 -11.84
N ILE A 27 -2.42 3.01 -12.60
CA ILE A 27 -1.01 3.15 -12.95
C ILE A 27 -0.92 3.43 -14.44
N GLU A 28 -0.21 4.50 -14.80
CA GLU A 28 0.04 4.90 -16.18
C GLU A 28 1.54 5.17 -16.33
N ALA A 29 2.18 4.53 -17.32
CA ALA A 29 3.62 4.61 -17.55
C ALA A 29 4.48 4.38 -16.28
N ARG A 30 4.08 3.40 -15.46
CA ARG A 30 4.69 3.06 -14.14
C ARG A 30 4.58 4.15 -13.07
N VAL A 31 3.71 5.13 -13.26
CA VAL A 31 3.45 6.21 -12.30
C VAL A 31 2.03 6.07 -11.73
N PRO A 32 1.86 6.09 -10.39
CA PRO A 32 0.53 6.12 -9.80
C PRO A 32 -0.18 7.44 -10.13
N ARG A 33 -1.42 7.36 -10.60
CA ARG A 33 -2.20 8.54 -11.03
C ARG A 33 -3.23 8.95 -10.00
N ARG A 34 -4.10 8.02 -9.61
CA ARG A 34 -5.19 8.27 -8.66
C ARG A 34 -5.81 6.99 -8.13
N PHE A 35 -6.49 7.09 -6.99
CA PHE A 35 -7.46 6.09 -6.57
C PHE A 35 -8.73 6.20 -7.44
N THR A 36 -9.12 5.09 -8.07
CA THR A 36 -10.35 4.99 -8.89
C THR A 36 -11.54 4.50 -8.08
N SER A 37 -11.28 3.72 -7.03
CA SER A 37 -12.25 3.25 -6.05
C SER A 37 -11.60 3.17 -4.67
N MET A 38 -12.39 3.34 -3.62
CA MET A 38 -11.88 3.26 -2.25
C MET A 38 -12.96 2.81 -1.27
N ILE A 39 -12.55 2.01 -0.29
CA ILE A 39 -13.33 1.64 0.88
C ILE A 39 -12.57 2.18 2.10
N LEU A 40 -13.25 3.01 2.89
CA LEU A 40 -12.68 3.64 4.08
C LEU A 40 -12.72 2.67 5.26
N TYR A 41 -11.63 2.60 6.02
CA TYR A 41 -11.54 1.68 7.17
C TYR A 41 -12.59 1.98 8.25
N ARG A 42 -13.01 3.25 8.39
CA ARG A 42 -14.05 3.65 9.34
C ARG A 42 -15.45 3.14 8.98
N ASP A 43 -15.67 2.80 7.71
CA ASP A 43 -16.98 2.48 7.14
C ASP A 43 -17.12 0.97 6.83
N THR A 44 -16.16 0.13 7.26
CA THR A 44 -16.17 -1.33 7.03
C THR A 44 -15.56 -2.09 8.20
N THR A 45 -16.02 -3.33 8.41
CA THR A 45 -15.36 -4.32 9.29
C THR A 45 -14.56 -5.36 8.51
N LEU A 46 -14.67 -5.36 7.19
CA LEU A 46 -13.92 -6.20 6.26
C LEU A 46 -12.68 -5.49 5.76
N ASP A 47 -11.61 -6.23 5.46
CA ASP A 47 -10.43 -5.66 4.81
C ASP A 47 -10.80 -5.12 3.41
N PRO A 48 -10.66 -3.80 3.16
CA PRO A 48 -10.89 -3.19 1.85
C PRO A 48 -10.25 -3.95 0.68
N LEU A 49 -9.00 -4.40 0.86
CA LEU A 49 -8.26 -5.01 -0.24
C LEU A 49 -8.75 -6.42 -0.54
N GLU A 50 -9.23 -7.17 0.47
CA GLU A 50 -9.82 -8.49 0.26
C GLU A 50 -11.11 -8.40 -0.54
N VAL A 51 -11.96 -7.40 -0.23
CA VAL A 51 -13.18 -7.12 -0.99
C VAL A 51 -12.84 -6.77 -2.44
N LEU A 52 -11.88 -5.87 -2.67
CA LEU A 52 -11.52 -5.41 -4.01
C LEU A 52 -10.85 -6.50 -4.85
N ILE A 53 -10.08 -7.38 -4.21
CA ILE A 53 -9.57 -8.61 -4.84
C ILE A 53 -10.75 -9.43 -5.34
N SER A 54 -11.77 -9.70 -4.53
CA SER A 54 -12.90 -10.54 -4.96
C SER A 54 -13.66 -10.01 -6.19
N GLN A 55 -13.54 -8.72 -6.49
CA GLN A 55 -14.21 -8.06 -7.62
C GLN A 55 -13.43 -8.13 -8.95
N GLU A 56 -12.23 -8.71 -8.97
CA GLU A 56 -11.40 -8.87 -10.18
C GLU A 56 -11.16 -7.54 -10.94
N THR A 57 -10.97 -6.45 -10.19
CA THR A 57 -10.80 -5.09 -10.73
C THR A 57 -9.34 -4.68 -10.98
N THR A 58 -8.40 -5.59 -10.74
CA THR A 58 -6.96 -5.36 -10.86
C THR A 58 -6.41 -5.86 -12.19
N SER A 59 -5.34 -5.23 -12.66
CA SER A 59 -4.55 -5.68 -13.81
C SER A 59 -3.05 -5.55 -13.50
N ILE A 60 -2.63 -6.24 -12.43
CA ILE A 60 -1.28 -6.16 -11.89
C ILE A 60 -0.27 -6.74 -12.87
N LEU A 61 -0.60 -7.83 -13.57
CA LEU A 61 0.27 -8.39 -14.61
C LEU A 61 0.52 -7.40 -15.74
N ASP A 62 -0.50 -6.64 -16.16
CA ASP A 62 -0.33 -5.60 -17.18
C ASP A 62 0.55 -4.45 -16.69
N VAL A 63 0.45 -4.08 -15.41
CA VAL A 63 1.35 -3.11 -14.79
C VAL A 63 2.79 -3.61 -14.80
N MET A 64 3.02 -4.89 -14.50
CA MET A 64 4.36 -5.50 -14.51
C MET A 64 4.96 -5.54 -15.92
N HIS A 65 4.18 -5.96 -16.93
CA HIS A 65 4.67 -6.15 -18.30
C HIS A 65 4.72 -4.85 -19.13
N HIS A 66 3.68 -4.03 -19.02
CA HIS A 66 3.45 -2.86 -19.89
C HIS A 66 3.55 -1.54 -19.15
N GLY A 67 3.57 -1.54 -17.81
CA GLY A 67 3.60 -0.33 -17.00
C GLY A 67 2.26 0.39 -16.89
N ASN A 68 1.16 -0.22 -17.34
CA ASN A 68 -0.17 0.39 -17.33
C ASN A 68 -1.19 -0.60 -16.77
N GLY A 69 -2.14 -0.11 -15.98
CA GLY A 69 -3.19 -0.96 -15.40
C GLY A 69 -3.63 -0.48 -14.03
N SER A 70 -4.10 -1.41 -13.20
CA SER A 70 -4.59 -1.10 -11.86
C SER A 70 -4.02 -2.03 -10.80
N ILE A 71 -3.62 -1.45 -9.67
CA ILE A 71 -3.12 -2.19 -8.50
C ILE A 71 -3.94 -1.83 -7.26
N LEU A 72 -3.80 -2.61 -6.20
CA LEU A 72 -4.36 -2.25 -4.90
C LEU A 72 -3.36 -1.49 -4.06
N ALA A 73 -3.85 -0.47 -3.37
CA ALA A 73 -3.06 0.31 -2.43
C ALA A 73 -3.91 0.68 -1.20
N ASN A 74 -3.22 1.02 -0.12
CA ASN A 74 -3.82 1.62 1.05
C ASN A 74 -3.24 3.02 1.26
N ILE A 75 -4.03 3.89 1.87
CA ILE A 75 -3.63 5.25 2.18
C ILE A 75 -3.78 5.52 3.68
N ARG A 76 -2.83 6.28 4.20
CA ARG A 76 -2.71 6.67 5.60
C ARG A 76 -2.35 8.14 5.66
N GLU A 77 -2.54 8.72 6.83
CA GLU A 77 -2.07 10.07 7.09
C GLU A 77 -1.31 10.14 8.41
N CYS A 78 -0.35 11.06 8.49
CA CYS A 78 0.34 11.41 9.71
C CYS A 78 0.40 12.94 9.84
N HIS A 79 0.59 13.44 11.06
CA HIS A 79 0.69 14.88 11.28
C HIS A 79 1.87 15.46 10.48
N MET A 80 1.69 16.61 9.84
CA MET A 80 2.66 17.17 8.91
C MET A 80 4.01 17.50 9.55
N GLU A 81 4.07 17.72 10.86
CA GLU A 81 5.34 17.90 11.59
C GLU A 81 6.24 16.66 11.54
N ALA A 82 5.68 15.48 11.28
CA ALA A 82 6.44 14.25 11.13
C ALA A 82 7.04 14.08 9.74
N GLU A 83 6.72 14.93 8.75
CA GLU A 83 7.15 14.79 7.35
C GLU A 83 8.67 14.60 7.16
N PRO A 84 9.55 15.40 7.82
CA PRO A 84 10.99 15.18 7.70
C PRO A 84 11.45 13.83 8.24
N LEU A 85 10.81 13.38 9.33
CA LEU A 85 11.14 12.11 9.97
C LEU A 85 10.59 10.92 9.17
N VAL A 86 9.42 11.06 8.54
CA VAL A 86 8.88 10.10 7.58
C VAL A 86 9.88 9.92 6.45
N GLY A 87 10.31 11.01 5.80
CA GLY A 87 11.30 10.95 4.72
C GLY A 87 12.56 10.19 5.13
N THR A 88 13.13 10.54 6.29
CA THR A 88 14.33 9.87 6.83
C THR A 88 14.12 8.36 7.00
N VAL A 89 13.00 7.94 7.59
CA VAL A 89 12.72 6.51 7.81
C VAL A 89 12.48 5.79 6.48
N LEU A 90 11.80 6.43 5.53
CA LEU A 90 11.56 5.84 4.21
C LEU A 90 12.87 5.67 3.43
N ASP A 91 13.79 6.62 3.51
CA ASP A 91 15.12 6.52 2.90
C ASP A 91 15.95 5.37 3.50
N GLU A 92 15.93 5.23 4.83
CA GLU A 92 16.57 4.09 5.51
C GLU A 92 15.99 2.74 5.06
N LEU A 93 14.66 2.68 4.92
CA LEU A 93 13.96 1.48 4.48
C LEU A 93 14.25 1.15 3.01
N ALA A 94 14.28 2.16 2.15
CA ALA A 94 14.66 2.01 0.74
C ALA A 94 16.10 1.49 0.61
N ALA A 95 17.04 2.00 1.44
CA ALA A 95 18.43 1.57 1.45
C ALA A 95 18.62 0.08 1.80
N ILE A 96 17.67 -0.53 2.50
CA ILE A 96 17.65 -1.98 2.82
C ILE A 96 16.72 -2.80 1.92
N GLY A 97 16.22 -2.20 0.83
CA GLY A 97 15.42 -2.89 -0.18
C GLY A 97 13.92 -2.99 0.12
N PHE A 98 13.39 -2.20 1.06
CA PHE A 98 11.95 -2.16 1.31
C PHE A 98 11.23 -1.33 0.22
N SER A 99 10.39 -1.99 -0.58
CA SER A 99 9.73 -1.37 -1.76
C SER A 99 8.20 -1.19 -1.60
N GLY A 100 7.73 -0.91 -0.38
CA GLY A 100 6.28 -0.89 -0.07
C GLY A 100 5.58 0.47 -0.20
N VAL A 101 6.32 1.57 -0.31
CA VAL A 101 5.76 2.92 -0.43
C VAL A 101 5.52 3.25 -1.89
N LEU A 102 4.29 3.68 -2.20
CA LEU A 102 3.89 4.05 -3.54
C LEU A 102 4.10 5.54 -3.80
N ASP A 103 3.70 6.39 -2.86
CA ASP A 103 3.83 7.85 -2.96
C ASP A 103 3.66 8.52 -1.58
N VAL A 104 4.21 9.72 -1.42
CA VAL A 104 4.08 10.57 -0.23
C VAL A 104 3.61 11.96 -0.65
N GLY A 105 2.51 12.42 -0.07
CA GLY A 105 1.91 13.69 -0.42
C GLY A 105 2.63 14.88 0.20
N ALA A 106 2.39 16.07 -0.33
CA ALA A 106 2.76 17.31 0.35
C ALA A 106 1.83 17.58 1.55
N PRO A 107 2.28 18.32 2.58
CA PRO A 107 1.42 18.77 3.67
C PRO A 107 0.16 19.48 3.19
N ASN A 108 -0.99 19.10 3.75
CA ASN A 108 -2.32 19.68 3.42
C ASN A 108 -2.76 19.47 1.96
N ALA A 109 -2.13 18.57 1.21
CA ALA A 109 -2.48 18.29 -0.17
C ALA A 109 -3.14 16.90 -0.30
N PRO A 110 -4.17 16.75 -1.15
CA PRO A 110 -4.69 15.43 -1.50
C PRO A 110 -3.58 14.56 -2.10
N LEU A 111 -3.57 13.27 -1.75
CA LEU A 111 -2.65 12.29 -2.32
C LEU A 111 -3.41 11.37 -3.26
N LEU A 112 -2.97 11.28 -4.53
CA LEU A 112 -3.59 10.42 -5.55
C LEU A 112 -5.11 10.62 -5.65
N GLY A 113 -5.58 11.86 -5.53
CA GLY A 113 -6.99 12.23 -5.59
C GLY A 113 -7.78 11.99 -4.30
N VAL A 114 -7.16 11.48 -3.23
CA VAL A 114 -7.79 11.27 -1.93
C VAL A 114 -7.48 12.45 -1.00
N PRO A 115 -8.50 13.13 -0.42
CA PRO A 115 -8.27 14.20 0.52
C PRO A 115 -7.62 13.67 1.82
N VAL A 116 -6.70 14.45 2.36
CA VAL A 116 -6.10 14.23 3.69
C VAL A 116 -6.62 15.28 4.66
N SER A 117 -6.58 14.98 5.95
CA SER A 117 -6.99 15.90 7.00
C SER A 117 -6.15 17.20 7.00
N PRO A 118 -6.70 18.34 7.42
CA PRO A 118 -5.90 19.55 7.63
C PRO A 118 -4.78 19.29 8.64
N GLN A 119 -3.58 19.78 8.34
CA GLN A 119 -2.32 19.59 9.08
C GLN A 119 -1.73 18.18 8.97
N TYR A 120 -2.16 17.40 7.98
CA TYR A 120 -1.64 16.05 7.75
C TYR A 120 -0.95 15.92 6.38
N VAL A 121 -0.16 14.85 6.28
CA VAL A 121 0.50 14.37 5.07
C VAL A 121 -0.02 12.97 4.77
N GLY A 122 -0.37 12.72 3.51
CA GLY A 122 -0.77 11.40 3.03
C GLY A 122 0.42 10.51 2.71
N VAL A 123 0.30 9.20 2.96
CA VAL A 123 1.25 8.17 2.55
C VAL A 123 0.47 7.04 1.90
N ALA A 124 0.76 6.76 0.62
CA ALA A 124 0.18 5.66 -0.13
C ALA A 124 1.15 4.49 -0.18
N MET A 125 0.62 3.28 0.03
CA MET A 125 1.41 2.06 0.06
C MET A 125 0.80 0.97 -0.81
N VAL A 126 1.67 0.21 -1.46
CA VAL A 126 1.25 -0.95 -2.26
C VAL A 126 0.61 -1.99 -1.33
N GLY A 127 -0.52 -2.55 -1.76
CA GLY A 127 -1.19 -3.63 -1.04
C GLY A 127 -0.35 -4.91 -1.04
N GLY A 128 -0.07 -5.47 0.13
CA GLY A 128 0.67 -6.74 0.26
C GLY A 128 -0.05 -7.92 -0.40
N THR A 129 -1.34 -7.77 -0.70
CA THR A 129 -2.18 -8.74 -1.40
C THR A 129 -2.09 -8.64 -2.93
N ASN A 130 -1.36 -7.67 -3.50
CA ASN A 130 -1.14 -7.58 -4.95
C ASN A 130 -0.47 -8.83 -5.53
N ALA A 131 0.49 -9.43 -4.82
CA ALA A 131 1.12 -10.68 -5.27
C ALA A 131 0.08 -11.81 -5.41
N MET A 132 -0.90 -11.86 -4.51
CA MET A 132 -1.98 -12.84 -4.53
C MET A 132 -2.95 -12.58 -5.70
N ALA A 133 -3.26 -11.31 -5.95
CA ALA A 133 -4.08 -10.91 -7.09
C ALA A 133 -3.40 -11.23 -8.43
N ALA A 134 -2.09 -10.97 -8.58
CA ALA A 134 -1.31 -11.32 -9.78
C ALA A 134 -1.30 -12.83 -10.07
N VAL A 135 -1.16 -13.67 -9.03
CA VAL A 135 -1.24 -15.14 -9.18
C VAL A 135 -2.60 -15.57 -9.72
N ARG A 136 -3.67 -14.93 -9.25
CA ARG A 136 -5.02 -15.22 -9.73
C ARG A 136 -5.26 -14.73 -11.15
N GLU A 137 -4.76 -13.54 -11.51
CA GLU A 137 -4.79 -13.02 -12.89
C GLU A 137 -4.09 -13.97 -13.87
N ALA A 138 -3.06 -14.70 -13.41
CA ALA A 138 -2.39 -15.75 -14.18
C ALA A 138 -3.20 -17.06 -14.32
N GLY A 139 -4.48 -17.07 -13.91
CA GLY A 139 -5.37 -18.22 -14.00
C GLY A 139 -5.12 -19.31 -12.94
N LYS A 140 -4.30 -19.03 -11.92
CA LYS A 140 -4.04 -20.00 -10.84
C LYS A 140 -5.06 -19.80 -9.71
N PRO A 141 -5.76 -20.85 -9.27
CA PRO A 141 -6.69 -20.73 -8.16
C PRO A 141 -5.92 -20.45 -6.87
N ILE A 142 -6.40 -19.46 -6.11
CA ILE A 142 -5.83 -19.05 -4.83
C ILE A 142 -6.97 -18.86 -3.84
N VAL A 143 -6.73 -19.30 -2.60
CA VAL A 143 -7.58 -18.99 -1.44
C VAL A 143 -6.81 -18.06 -0.52
N THR A 144 -7.24 -16.81 -0.43
CA THR A 144 -6.81 -15.89 0.62
C THR A 144 -7.57 -16.20 1.90
N ARG A 145 -6.89 -16.12 3.04
CA ARG A 145 -7.52 -16.25 4.36
C ARG A 145 -7.21 -15.00 5.18
N ALA A 146 -8.25 -14.40 5.75
CA ALA A 146 -8.10 -13.31 6.69
C ALA A 146 -7.30 -13.77 7.93
N LEU A 147 -6.41 -12.90 8.41
CA LEU A 147 -5.49 -13.07 9.55
C LEU A 147 -4.45 -14.19 9.40
N LYS A 148 -3.19 -13.79 9.25
CA LYS A 148 -2.06 -14.73 9.34
C LYS A 148 -0.96 -14.22 10.26
N GLY A 149 -1.27 -14.23 11.57
CA GLY A 149 -0.32 -14.21 12.68
C GLY A 149 0.86 -13.24 12.59
N VAL A 150 1.93 -13.61 13.29
CA VAL A 150 3.24 -12.98 13.19
C VAL A 150 4.22 -14.05 12.74
N ILE A 151 5.20 -13.67 11.93
CA ILE A 151 6.30 -14.53 11.49
C ILE A 151 7.61 -13.82 11.78
N ASP A 152 8.64 -14.57 12.14
CA ASP A 152 9.98 -14.00 12.25
C ASP A 152 10.50 -13.64 10.85
N ILE A 153 11.04 -12.43 10.69
CA ILE A 153 11.57 -11.97 9.40
C ILE A 153 12.69 -12.88 8.89
N ARG A 154 13.41 -13.57 9.78
CA ARG A 154 14.47 -14.53 9.44
C ARG A 154 13.96 -15.79 8.75
N GLU A 155 12.66 -16.09 8.88
CA GLU A 155 12.01 -17.18 8.16
C GLU A 155 11.54 -16.77 6.75
N MET A 156 11.65 -15.48 6.40
CA MET A 156 11.33 -14.98 5.07
C MET A 156 12.58 -14.94 4.18
N GLY A 157 12.45 -15.43 2.94
CA GLY A 157 13.47 -15.31 1.90
C GLY A 157 13.26 -14.07 1.04
N TYR A 158 14.34 -13.55 0.47
CA TYR A 158 14.28 -12.56 -0.60
C TYR A 158 13.76 -13.22 -1.87
N LEU A 159 12.92 -12.48 -2.61
CA LEU A 159 12.63 -12.82 -3.99
C LEU A 159 13.70 -12.13 -4.83
N GLU A 160 14.63 -12.93 -5.35
CA GLU A 160 15.60 -12.46 -6.33
C GLU A 160 14.96 -12.54 -7.72
N ASP A 161 15.10 -11.47 -8.51
CA ASP A 161 14.73 -11.51 -9.92
C ASP A 161 15.63 -12.53 -10.63
N TYR A 162 15.03 -13.57 -11.22
CA TYR A 162 15.71 -14.52 -12.13
C TYR A 162 15.52 -14.10 -13.58
#